data_AF-M5SHT4-F1
#
_entry.id   AF-M5SHT4-F1
#
_cell.length_a   1.000
_cell.length_b   1.000
_cell.length_c   1.000
_cell.angle_alpha   90.00
_cell.angle_beta   90.00
_cell.angle_gamma   90.00
#
_symmetry.space_group_name_H-M   'P 1'
#
loop_
_entity.id
_entity.type
_entity.pdbx_description
1 polymer ?
#
loop_
_entity_poly.entity_id
_entity_poly.type
_entity_poly.pdbx_seq_one_letter_code
_entity_poly.pdbx_strand_id
1 'polypeptide(L)'
;MTEYIAPIVSNAEDSKIQQLHEFLEDRDGHVDDVDVLSAFHTPHDDRIANAVERVLETRRGELIENRCSKCQRLARTPAAKQCLWCGHDWH
;
A
#
# COMPACT_ATOMS: atom_id res chain seq x y z
N MET A 1 -5.72 15.65 26.15
CA MET A 1 -5.80 14.39 25.38
C MET A 1 -4.71 13.49 25.91
N THR A 2 -5.07 12.37 26.55
CA THR A 2 -4.10 11.42 27.09
C THR A 2 -3.61 10.57 25.92
N GLU A 3 -2.35 10.72 25.55
CA GLU A 3 -1.74 9.98 24.44
C GLU A 3 -1.61 8.52 24.86
N TYR A 4 -2.42 7.64 24.26
CA TYR A 4 -2.38 6.20 24.52
C TYR A 4 -1.26 5.59 23.67
N ILE A 5 -0.11 5.37 24.27
CA ILE A 5 1.00 4.64 23.65
C ILE A 5 0.79 3.16 23.99
N ALA A 6 0.32 2.37 23.02
CA ALA A 6 0.32 0.93 23.15
C ALA A 6 1.79 0.47 23.18
N PRO A 7 2.26 -0.18 24.26
CA PRO A 7 3.61 -0.70 24.27
C PRO A 7 3.73 -1.75 23.16
N ILE A 8 4.79 -1.65 22.35
CA ILE A 8 5.16 -2.73 21.44
C ILE A 8 5.60 -3.90 22.34
N VAL A 9 4.70 -4.85 22.53
CA VAL A 9 4.91 -6.05 23.38
C VAL A 9 5.68 -7.15 22.65
N SER A 10 5.99 -6.97 21.36
CA SER A 10 6.82 -7.92 20.60
C SER A 10 8.28 -7.72 21.00
N ASN A 11 8.71 -8.48 22.00
CA ASN A 11 10.13 -8.69 22.27
C ASN A 11 10.63 -9.79 21.31
N ALA A 12 11.70 -9.53 20.56
CA ALA A 12 12.32 -10.54 19.69
C ALA A 12 12.82 -11.76 20.48
N GLU A 13 13.12 -11.57 21.77
CA GLU A 13 13.53 -12.63 22.70
C GLU A 13 12.35 -13.41 23.29
N ASP A 14 11.10 -13.09 22.95
CA ASP A 14 9.94 -13.85 23.42
C ASP A 14 9.94 -15.25 22.79
N SER A 15 9.88 -16.28 23.64
CA SER A 15 9.87 -17.70 23.22
C SER A 15 8.83 -18.03 22.14
N LYS A 16 7.66 -17.39 22.14
CA LYS A 16 6.62 -17.61 21.11
C LYS A 16 7.02 -16.99 19.77
N ILE A 17 7.70 -15.85 19.81
CA ILE A 17 8.20 -15.18 18.61
C ILE A 17 9.34 -16.01 18.00
N GLN A 18 10.24 -16.55 18.82
CA GLN A 18 11.30 -17.46 18.36
C GLN A 18 10.74 -18.75 17.73
N GLN A 19 9.77 -19.39 18.40
CA GLN A 19 9.09 -20.57 17.85
C GLN A 19 8.34 -20.28 16.55
N LEU A 20 7.68 -19.12 16.46
CA LEU A 20 7.00 -18.69 15.24
C LEU A 20 8.01 -18.44 14.12
N HIS A 21 9.13 -17.79 14.42
CA HIS A 21 10.21 -17.57 13.45
C HIS A 21 10.72 -18.90 12.91
N GLU A 22 11.12 -19.84 13.78
CA GLU A 22 11.58 -21.18 13.38
C GLU A 22 10.55 -21.93 12.53
N PHE A 23 9.27 -21.86 12.90
CA PHE A 23 8.19 -22.48 12.12
C PHE A 23 8.04 -21.87 10.72
N LEU A 24 8.11 -20.54 10.61
CA LEU A 24 7.99 -19.86 9.32
C LEU A 24 9.22 -20.12 8.44
N GLU A 25 10.41 -20.15 9.03
CA GLU A 25 11.65 -20.53 8.36
C GLU A 25 11.59 -21.95 7.81
N ASP A 26 11.11 -22.92 8.59
CA ASP A 26 10.96 -24.31 8.15
C ASP A 26 9.89 -24.47 7.05
N ARG A 27 8.77 -23.77 7.19
CA ARG A 27 7.63 -23.88 6.25
C ARG A 27 7.90 -23.19 4.92
N ASP A 28 8.39 -21.95 4.97
CA ASP A 28 8.44 -21.05 3.81
C ASP A 28 9.88 -20.77 3.34
N GLY A 29 10.88 -21.00 4.21
CA GLY A 29 12.28 -20.65 3.97
C GLY A 29 12.55 -19.15 4.08
N HIS A 30 13.81 -18.80 4.39
CA HIS A 30 14.26 -17.42 4.26
C HIS A 30 14.45 -17.04 2.79
N VAL A 31 13.90 -15.89 2.38
CA VAL A 31 14.16 -15.32 1.06
C VAL A 31 15.24 -14.25 1.21
N ASP A 32 16.50 -14.66 1.12
CA ASP A 32 17.69 -13.79 1.02
C ASP A 32 17.79 -13.14 -0.38
N ASP A 33 16.67 -12.67 -0.92
CA ASP A 33 16.65 -12.08 -2.25
C ASP A 33 17.27 -10.67 -2.17
N VAL A 34 18.51 -10.58 -2.66
CA VAL A 34 19.30 -9.35 -2.73
C VAL A 34 18.52 -8.24 -3.45
N ASP A 35 17.70 -8.58 -4.44
CA ASP A 35 16.90 -7.60 -5.17
C ASP A 35 15.73 -7.10 -4.31
N VAL A 36 15.12 -7.97 -3.50
CA VAL A 36 14.07 -7.57 -2.54
C VAL A 36 14.65 -6.64 -1.47
N LEU A 37 15.78 -7.02 -0.85
CA LEU A 37 16.45 -6.21 0.17
C LEU A 37 16.91 -4.86 -0.40
N SER A 38 17.51 -4.87 -1.59
CA SER A 38 17.91 -3.65 -2.31
C SER A 38 16.70 -2.76 -2.62
N ALA A 39 15.54 -3.34 -2.96
CA ALA A 39 14.31 -2.60 -3.20
C ALA A 39 13.75 -1.91 -1.93
N PHE A 40 14.27 -2.20 -0.73
CA PHE A 40 13.96 -1.45 0.50
C PHE A 40 14.95 -0.32 0.80
N HIS A 41 16.08 -0.21 0.08
CA HIS A 41 17.00 0.92 0.25
C HIS A 41 16.40 2.24 -0.24
N THR A 42 15.53 2.17 -1.24
CA THR A 42 14.78 3.34 -1.71
C THR A 42 13.70 3.71 -0.68
N PRO A 43 13.65 4.96 -0.20
CA PRO A 43 12.63 5.43 0.74
C PRO A 43 11.22 5.11 0.26
N HIS A 44 10.30 4.84 1.19
CA HIS A 44 8.94 4.43 0.85
C HIS A 44 8.21 5.43 -0.07
N ASP A 45 8.32 6.72 0.22
CA ASP A 45 7.69 7.78 -0.57
C ASP A 45 8.25 7.82 -2.00
N ASP A 46 9.57 7.65 -2.16
CA ASP A 46 10.23 7.59 -3.46
C ASP A 46 9.78 6.36 -4.25
N ARG A 47 9.58 5.21 -3.59
CA ARG A 47 9.03 4.01 -4.24
C ARG A 47 7.61 4.23 -4.73
N ILE A 48 6.78 4.93 -3.95
CA ILE A 48 5.43 5.28 -4.39
C ILE A 48 5.50 6.21 -5.61
N ALA A 49 6.33 7.26 -5.56
CA ALA A 49 6.49 8.19 -6.66
C ALA A 49 6.95 7.49 -7.95
N ASN A 50 8.00 6.67 -7.87
CA ASN A 50 8.50 5.89 -9.00
C ASN A 50 7.46 4.91 -9.56
N ALA A 51 6.65 4.28 -8.70
CA ALA A 51 5.57 3.41 -9.14
C ALA A 51 4.47 4.18 -9.87
N VAL A 52 4.08 5.36 -9.37
CA VAL A 52 3.11 6.25 -10.02
C VAL A 52 3.63 6.68 -11.38
N GLU A 53 4.87 7.16 -11.47
CA GLU A 53 5.50 7.60 -12.72
C GLU A 53 5.51 6.46 -13.75
N ARG A 54 6.03 5.29 -13.39
CA ARG A 54 6.07 4.12 -14.27
C ARG A 54 4.70 3.73 -14.80
N VAL A 55 3.66 3.71 -13.95
CA VAL A 55 2.29 3.40 -14.38
C VAL A 55 1.76 4.46 -15.35
N LEU A 56 2.02 5.74 -15.05
CA LEU A 56 1.61 6.87 -15.88
C LEU A 56 2.40 7.00 -17.20
N GLU A 57 3.58 6.42 -17.31
CA GLU A 57 4.33 6.35 -18.56
C GLU A 57 3.87 5.16 -19.40
N THR A 58 3.74 3.99 -18.78
CA THR A 58 3.53 2.73 -19.52
C THR A 58 2.07 2.46 -19.85
N ARG A 59 1.12 2.99 -19.06
CA ARG A 59 -0.30 2.59 -19.12
C ARG A 59 -1.30 3.74 -19.12
N ARG A 60 -0.85 4.99 -19.33
CA ARG A 60 -1.73 6.17 -19.28
C ARG A 60 -3.00 6.03 -20.12
N GLY A 61 -2.87 5.54 -21.35
CA GLY A 61 -3.99 5.42 -22.28
C GLY A 61 -5.03 4.37 -21.88
N GLU A 62 -4.66 3.44 -21.00
CA GLU A 62 -5.55 2.38 -20.49
C GLU A 62 -6.24 2.79 -19.18
N LEU A 63 -5.76 3.85 -18.51
CA LEU A 63 -6.30 4.31 -17.24
C LEU A 63 -7.61 5.07 -17.46
N ILE A 64 -8.69 4.49 -16.98
CA ILE A 64 -10.00 5.16 -16.95
C ILE A 64 -10.02 6.13 -15.76
N GLU A 65 -9.73 7.40 -16.03
CA GLU A 65 -9.84 8.49 -15.07
C GLU A 65 -11.30 8.96 -14.93
N ASN A 66 -12.10 8.22 -14.17
CA ASN A 66 -13.46 8.67 -13.86
C ASN A 66 -13.41 9.81 -12.81
N ARG A 67 -13.60 11.05 -13.26
CA ARG A 67 -13.65 12.25 -12.41
C ARG A 67 -15.07 12.78 -12.31
N CYS A 68 -15.44 13.23 -11.12
CA CYS A 68 -16.72 13.89 -10.91
C CYS A 68 -16.80 15.20 -11.71
N SER A 69 -17.81 15.34 -12.58
CA SER A 69 -18.06 16.57 -13.34
C SER A 69 -18.19 17.83 -12.46
N LYS A 70 -18.74 17.69 -11.24
CA LYS A 70 -19.00 18.80 -10.32
C LYS A 70 -17.78 19.23 -9.49
N CYS A 71 -16.97 18.29 -8.99
CA CYS A 71 -15.86 18.60 -8.07
C CYS A 71 -14.47 18.18 -8.58
N GLN A 72 -14.40 17.54 -9.75
CA GLN A 72 -13.18 17.10 -10.44
C GLN A 72 -12.28 16.11 -9.70
N ARG A 73 -12.73 15.62 -8.53
CA ARG A 73 -12.06 14.55 -7.79
C ARG A 73 -12.23 13.21 -8.50
N LEU A 74 -11.19 12.38 -8.40
CA LEU A 74 -11.19 11.02 -8.91
C LEU A 74 -12.18 10.16 -8.12
N ALA A 75 -13.01 9.41 -8.84
CA ALA A 75 -13.95 8.48 -8.25
C ALA A 75 -13.23 7.23 -7.72
N ARG A 76 -13.83 6.55 -6.74
CA ARG A 76 -13.23 5.37 -6.09
C ARG A 76 -13.07 4.18 -7.05
N THR A 77 -13.92 4.08 -8.07
CA THR A 77 -13.85 3.04 -9.10
C THR A 77 -14.09 3.67 -10.48
N PRO A 78 -13.50 3.11 -11.56
CA PRO A 78 -13.77 3.56 -12.93
C PRO A 78 -15.25 3.54 -13.32
N ALA A 79 -16.03 2.60 -12.77
CA ALA A 79 -17.44 2.41 -13.08
C ALA A 79 -18.39 3.18 -12.15
N ALA A 80 -17.88 4.07 -11.29
CA ALA A 80 -18.71 4.83 -10.37
C ALA A 80 -19.73 5.73 -11.09
N LYS A 81 -20.97 5.74 -10.59
CA LYS A 81 -22.07 6.60 -11.07
C LYS A 81 -22.46 7.72 -10.10
N GLN A 82 -21.77 7.80 -8.97
CA GLN A 82 -22.02 8.79 -7.93
C GLN A 82 -20.71 9.20 -7.25
N CYS A 83 -20.56 10.47 -6.93
CA CYS A 83 -19.41 11.02 -6.24
C CYS A 83 -19.53 10.89 -4.72
N LEU A 84 -18.69 10.08 -4.09
CA LEU A 84 -18.61 9.98 -2.62
C LEU A 84 -18.02 11.24 -1.95
N TRP A 85 -17.45 12.18 -2.72
CA TRP A 85 -16.88 13.41 -2.17
C TRP A 85 -17.90 14.55 -2.04
N CYS A 86 -18.78 14.72 -3.04
CA CYS A 86 -19.72 15.83 -3.09
C CYS A 86 -21.19 15.41 -3.29
N GLY A 87 -21.46 14.10 -3.35
CA GLY A 87 -22.79 13.54 -3.53
C GLY A 87 -23.41 13.71 -4.91
N HIS A 88 -22.67 14.24 -5.91
CA HIS A 88 -23.21 14.36 -7.26
C HIS A 88 -23.48 12.98 -7.86
N ASP A 89 -24.70 12.78 -8.33
CA ASP A 89 -25.15 11.59 -9.03
C ASP A 89 -25.24 11.86 -10.53
N TRP A 90 -24.66 10.98 -11.34
CA TRP A 90 -24.65 11.06 -12.81
C TRP A 90 -25.17 9.77 -13.46
N HIS A 91 -26.04 9.03 -12.74
CA HIS A 91 -26.80 7.89 -13.29
C HIS A 91 -27.40 8.15 -14.67
#